data_AF-A0A8T6WE19-F1
#
_entry.id   AF-A0A8T6WE19-F1
#
_cell.length_a   1.000
_cell.length_b   1.000
_cell.length_c   1.000
_cell.angle_alpha   90.00
_cell.angle_beta   90.00
_cell.angle_gamma   90.00
#
_symmetry.space_group_name_H-M   'P 1'
#
loop_
_entity.id
_entity.type
_entity.pdbx_description
1 polymer ?
#
loop_
_entity_poly.entity_id
_entity_poly.type
_entity_poly.pdbx_seq_one_letter_code
_entity_poly.pdbx_strand_id
1 'polypeptide(L)'
;QMSEIMSDNEELPIPVDPVKPLVSPEKAAEEWARFEALKAKLLTDDDYQTILGRRYIKRSGFRKIAVYFGLSDRILEQERTEREDGSFSWRIVVEVEAPNGRTSTGVGACDSRERRFAHVEHDVYAIAHTRAKSRAISDMVAGGAVSAEEMEAQQGTQSIEREEPVPAEPVSRVRSIDELEYKLHEITPDINKVLTIKASPKEFKLERTGYIETSLWKKLNEKIQQLGGRWVSAGRESHWVIPNRP
;
A
#
# COMPACT_ATOMS: atom_id res chain seq x y z
N GLN A 1 66.00 -40.02 11.32
CA GLN A 1 65.72 -39.27 10.08
C GLN A 1 64.21 -39.23 9.91
N MET A 2 63.59 -38.11 10.26
CA MET A 2 62.15 -37.90 10.12
C MET A 2 62.00 -36.83 9.05
N SER A 3 61.55 -37.24 7.87
CA SER A 3 61.43 -36.42 6.66
C SER A 3 60.30 -35.41 6.83
N GLU A 4 60.65 -34.13 6.70
CA GLU A 4 59.73 -33.00 6.57
C GLU A 4 58.74 -33.23 5.43
N ILE A 5 57.45 -33.18 5.77
CA ILE A 5 56.37 -32.96 4.80
C ILE A 5 56.21 -31.45 4.72
N MET A 6 56.91 -30.81 3.79
CA MET A 6 56.60 -29.44 3.39
C MET A 6 55.31 -29.49 2.56
N SER A 7 54.20 -29.06 3.15
CA SER A 7 53.00 -28.75 2.38
C SER A 7 53.22 -27.41 1.68
N ASP A 8 53.54 -27.45 0.39
CA ASP A 8 53.49 -26.28 -0.47
C ASP A 8 52.03 -25.82 -0.52
N ASN A 9 51.74 -24.79 0.28
CA ASN A 9 50.46 -24.10 0.27
C ASN A 9 50.51 -23.14 -0.94
N GLU A 10 50.16 -23.67 -2.12
CA GLU A 10 50.14 -22.91 -3.37
C GLU A 10 48.99 -21.88 -3.29
N GLU A 11 49.30 -20.68 -2.81
CA GLU A 11 48.39 -19.53 -2.83
C GLU A 11 48.08 -19.17 -4.30
N LEU A 12 46.95 -19.64 -4.80
CA LEU A 12 46.45 -19.26 -6.11
C LEU A 12 46.18 -17.74 -6.12
N PRO A 13 46.73 -16.98 -7.08
CA PRO A 13 46.56 -15.54 -7.13
C PRO A 13 45.08 -15.19 -7.32
N ILE A 14 44.51 -14.44 -6.39
CA ILE A 14 43.18 -13.83 -6.53
C ILE A 14 43.22 -12.79 -7.66
N PRO A 15 42.46 -12.97 -8.76
CA PRO A 15 42.41 -11.98 -9.82
C PRO A 15 41.81 -10.68 -9.27
N VAL A 16 42.62 -9.62 -9.21
CA VAL A 16 42.24 -8.26 -8.77
C VAL A 16 41.87 -7.35 -9.95
N ASP A 17 41.58 -7.93 -11.11
CA ASP A 17 41.20 -7.16 -12.29
C ASP A 17 39.93 -6.33 -12.00
N PRO A 18 39.93 -5.03 -12.34
CA PRO A 18 38.76 -4.19 -12.15
C PRO A 18 37.61 -4.67 -13.05
N VAL A 19 36.38 -4.57 -12.55
CA VAL A 19 35.17 -4.89 -13.31
C VAL A 19 35.13 -4.02 -14.57
N LYS A 20 35.00 -4.67 -15.73
CA LYS A 20 34.94 -4.00 -17.04
C LYS A 20 33.48 -3.87 -17.52
N PRO A 21 33.14 -2.79 -18.24
CA PRO A 21 31.84 -2.68 -18.90
C PRO A 21 31.60 -3.82 -19.89
N LEU A 22 30.35 -4.27 -20.00
CA LEU A 22 29.95 -5.35 -20.92
C LEU A 22 29.99 -4.92 -22.40
N VAL A 23 29.79 -3.62 -22.66
CA VAL A 23 29.72 -3.03 -24.00
C VAL A 23 30.41 -1.66 -24.02
N SER A 24 30.66 -1.11 -25.21
CA SER A 24 31.22 0.23 -25.35
C SER A 24 30.23 1.33 -24.87
N PRO A 25 30.71 2.53 -24.53
CA PRO A 25 29.83 3.64 -24.13
C PRO A 25 28.76 3.98 -25.18
N GLU A 26 29.12 3.94 -26.46
CA GLU A 26 28.21 4.25 -27.57
C GLU A 26 27.09 3.22 -27.66
N LYS A 27 27.42 1.93 -27.48
CA LYS A 27 26.44 0.85 -27.49
C LYS A 27 25.52 0.93 -26.28
N ALA A 28 26.07 1.22 -25.10
CA ALA A 28 25.27 1.41 -23.88
C ALA A 28 24.25 2.55 -24.04
N ALA A 29 24.66 3.69 -24.62
CA ALA A 29 23.77 4.81 -24.88
C ALA A 29 22.65 4.46 -25.89
N GLU A 30 22.98 3.72 -26.95
CA GLU A 30 22.01 3.23 -27.94
C GLU A 30 20.96 2.30 -27.31
N GLU A 31 21.40 1.33 -26.51
CA GLU A 31 20.51 0.38 -25.83
C GLU A 31 19.63 1.08 -24.79
N TRP A 32 20.18 2.04 -24.04
CA TRP A 32 19.43 2.83 -23.10
C TRP A 32 18.35 3.69 -23.78
N ALA A 33 18.68 4.33 -24.91
CA ALA A 33 17.71 5.10 -25.67
C ALA A 33 16.56 4.22 -26.20
N ARG A 34 16.86 2.99 -26.62
CA ARG A 34 15.83 2.01 -27.02
C ARG A 34 14.94 1.61 -25.85
N PHE A 35 15.51 1.41 -24.67
CA PHE A 35 14.75 1.13 -23.45
C PHE A 35 13.80 2.29 -23.10
N GLU A 36 14.29 3.53 -23.10
CA GLU A 36 13.46 4.71 -22.82
C GLU A 36 12.34 4.87 -23.85
N ALA A 37 12.63 4.66 -25.14
CA ALA A 37 11.63 4.72 -26.21
C ALA A 37 10.57 3.61 -26.07
N LEU A 38 10.96 2.39 -25.69
CA LEU A 38 10.05 1.31 -25.39
C LEU A 38 9.16 1.66 -24.20
N LYS A 39 9.75 2.13 -23.09
CA LYS A 39 9.03 2.52 -21.87
C LYS A 39 7.98 3.59 -22.16
N ALA A 40 8.33 4.61 -22.95
CA ALA A 40 7.41 5.67 -23.36
C ALA A 40 6.23 5.19 -24.22
N LYS A 41 6.41 4.10 -24.98
CA LYS A 41 5.32 3.49 -25.77
C LYS A 41 4.49 2.48 -24.97
N LEU A 42 5.12 1.78 -24.03
CA LEU A 42 4.50 0.73 -23.24
C LEU A 42 3.64 1.29 -22.10
N LEU A 43 4.11 2.39 -21.48
CA LEU A 43 3.45 3.00 -20.33
C LEU A 43 2.55 4.16 -20.77
N THR A 44 1.35 4.20 -20.19
CA THR A 44 0.34 5.24 -20.39
C THR A 44 0.28 6.14 -19.16
N ASP A 45 -0.41 7.28 -19.23
CA ASP A 45 -0.54 8.17 -18.07
C ASP A 45 -1.17 7.49 -16.84
N ASP A 46 -2.04 6.51 -17.05
CA ASP A 46 -2.65 5.70 -15.98
C ASP A 46 -1.62 4.89 -15.16
N ASP A 47 -0.47 4.58 -15.76
CA ASP A 47 0.63 3.85 -15.11
C ASP A 47 1.52 4.75 -14.25
N TYR A 48 1.23 6.06 -14.21
CA TYR A 48 1.98 7.01 -13.41
C TYR A 48 1.11 7.64 -12.33
N GLN A 49 1.78 8.05 -11.26
CA GLN A 49 1.22 8.91 -10.22
C GLN A 49 2.10 10.13 -10.05
N THR A 50 1.48 11.31 -9.94
CA THR A 50 2.20 12.53 -9.63
C THR A 50 2.18 12.75 -8.12
N ILE A 51 3.36 12.80 -7.51
CA ILE A 51 3.55 13.01 -6.07
C ILE A 51 4.55 14.17 -5.93
N LEU A 52 4.14 15.27 -5.30
CA LEU A 52 4.93 16.50 -5.15
C LEU A 52 5.53 17.02 -6.48
N GLY A 53 4.72 16.98 -7.55
CA GLY A 53 5.13 17.45 -8.88
C GLY A 53 6.08 16.51 -9.64
N ARG A 54 6.44 15.35 -9.08
CA ARG A 54 7.24 14.32 -9.76
C ARG A 54 6.37 13.13 -10.16
N ARG A 55 6.63 12.56 -11.34
CA ARG A 55 5.93 11.36 -11.82
C ARG A 55 6.65 10.10 -11.36
N TYR A 56 5.90 9.20 -10.74
CA TYR A 56 6.36 7.89 -10.28
C TYR A 56 5.59 6.79 -10.99
N ILE A 57 6.27 5.69 -11.33
CA ILE A 57 5.63 4.53 -11.95
C ILE A 57 4.84 3.79 -10.86
N LYS A 58 3.57 3.52 -11.11
CA LYS A 58 2.71 2.69 -10.26
C LYS A 58 3.01 1.21 -10.45
N ARG A 59 2.47 0.37 -9.57
CA ARG A 59 2.44 -1.09 -9.72
C ARG A 59 2.06 -1.55 -11.13
N SER A 60 1.07 -0.94 -11.78
CA SER A 60 0.62 -1.36 -13.12
C SER A 60 1.72 -1.22 -14.16
N GLY A 61 2.51 -0.13 -14.11
CA GLY A 61 3.61 0.09 -15.05
C GLY A 61 4.75 -0.92 -14.87
N PHE A 62 5.15 -1.19 -13.62
CA PHE A 62 6.14 -2.23 -13.35
C PHE A 62 5.68 -3.62 -13.79
N ARG A 63 4.38 -3.93 -13.67
CA ARG A 63 3.82 -5.20 -14.16
C ARG A 63 3.84 -5.31 -15.68
N LYS A 64 3.52 -4.23 -16.41
CA LYS A 64 3.65 -4.20 -17.88
C LYS A 64 5.09 -4.44 -18.33
N ILE A 65 6.04 -3.77 -17.67
CA ILE A 65 7.47 -3.96 -17.91
C ILE A 65 7.86 -5.42 -17.66
N ALA A 66 7.50 -5.98 -16.51
CA ALA A 66 7.83 -7.38 -16.18
C ALA A 66 7.32 -8.38 -17.23
N VAL A 67 6.08 -8.21 -17.71
CA VAL A 67 5.52 -9.07 -18.77
C VAL A 67 6.32 -8.94 -20.06
N TYR A 68 6.64 -7.71 -20.49
CA TYR A 68 7.34 -7.50 -21.75
C TYR A 68 8.79 -8.03 -21.73
N PHE A 69 9.47 -7.92 -20.58
CA PHE A 69 10.83 -8.45 -20.40
C PHE A 69 10.86 -9.94 -20.00
N GLY A 70 9.71 -10.60 -19.90
CA GLY A 70 9.63 -12.02 -19.53
C GLY A 70 10.14 -12.31 -18.12
N LEU A 71 9.95 -11.38 -17.19
CA LEU A 71 10.44 -11.50 -15.82
C LEU A 71 9.53 -12.43 -15.00
N SER A 72 10.13 -13.37 -14.29
CA SER A 72 9.48 -14.19 -13.26
C SER A 72 9.90 -13.75 -11.86
N ASP A 73 9.08 -14.02 -10.85
CA ASP A 73 9.37 -13.64 -9.47
C ASP A 73 9.03 -14.73 -8.46
N ARG A 74 9.72 -14.70 -7.32
CA ARG A 74 9.44 -15.54 -6.15
C ARG A 74 9.70 -14.78 -4.85
N ILE A 75 8.90 -15.07 -3.83
CA ILE A 75 9.16 -14.60 -2.47
C ILE A 75 10.27 -15.48 -1.88
N LEU A 76 11.38 -14.86 -1.48
CA LEU A 76 12.47 -15.54 -0.79
C LEU A 76 12.28 -15.56 0.72
N GLU A 77 11.76 -14.45 1.27
CA GLU A 77 11.62 -14.26 2.71
C GLU A 77 10.37 -13.45 2.98
N GLN A 78 9.66 -13.80 4.05
CA GLN A 78 8.59 -12.97 4.61
C GLN A 78 8.65 -13.07 6.14
N GLU A 79 8.66 -11.93 6.80
CA GLU A 79 8.78 -11.80 8.23
C GLU A 79 7.72 -10.84 8.76
N ARG A 80 7.03 -11.26 9.82
CA ARG A 80 6.08 -10.42 10.55
C ARG A 80 6.64 -10.13 11.93
N THR A 81 6.73 -8.84 12.25
CA THR A 81 7.17 -8.37 13.56
C THR A 81 5.99 -7.73 14.28
N GLU A 82 5.58 -8.30 15.41
CA GLU A 82 4.60 -7.71 16.31
C GLU A 82 5.26 -6.80 17.34
N ARG A 83 4.52 -5.82 17.83
CA ARG A 83 4.92 -4.93 18.91
C ARG A 83 3.93 -5.01 20.07
N GLU A 84 4.36 -4.58 21.24
CA GLU A 84 3.56 -4.60 22.47
C GLU A 84 2.27 -3.77 22.38
N ASP A 85 2.26 -2.73 21.54
CA ASP A 85 1.10 -1.87 21.29
C ASP A 85 0.05 -2.51 20.35
N GLY A 86 0.27 -3.75 19.92
CA GLY A 86 -0.58 -4.46 18.97
C GLY A 86 -0.37 -4.05 17.51
N SER A 87 0.51 -3.09 17.23
CA SER A 87 0.96 -2.81 15.87
C SER A 87 1.89 -3.91 15.38
N PHE A 88 1.91 -4.11 14.07
CA PHE A 88 2.82 -5.03 13.41
C PHE A 88 3.38 -4.43 12.13
N SER A 89 4.45 -5.05 11.64
CA SER A 89 5.02 -4.74 10.33
C SER A 89 5.35 -6.03 9.57
N TRP A 90 5.20 -5.97 8.26
CA TRP A 90 5.67 -7.03 7.36
C TRP A 90 6.93 -6.57 6.63
N ARG A 91 7.93 -7.44 6.58
CA ARG A 91 9.12 -7.32 5.72
C ARG A 91 9.12 -8.50 4.75
N ILE A 92 9.23 -8.23 3.46
CA ILE A 92 9.17 -9.22 2.38
C ILE A 92 10.35 -9.00 1.44
N VAL A 93 10.99 -10.10 1.06
CA VAL A 93 12.08 -10.12 0.07
C VAL A 93 11.60 -10.90 -1.15
N VAL A 94 11.62 -10.23 -2.31
CA VAL A 94 11.24 -10.82 -3.60
C VAL A 94 12.45 -10.85 -4.50
N GLU A 95 12.70 -11.99 -5.12
CA GLU A 95 13.65 -12.13 -6.22
C GLU A 95 12.90 -12.13 -7.55
N VAL A 96 13.49 -11.45 -8.53
CA VAL A 96 13.06 -11.42 -9.92
C VAL A 96 14.16 -12.03 -10.77
N GLU A 97 13.80 -12.92 -11.67
CA GLU A 97 14.69 -13.58 -12.63
C GLU A 97 14.27 -13.22 -14.05
N ALA A 98 15.25 -12.86 -14.88
CA ALA A 98 15.08 -12.58 -16.30
C ALA A 98 15.41 -13.82 -17.16
N PRO A 99 14.92 -13.93 -18.41
CA PRO A 99 15.16 -15.09 -19.27
C PRO A 99 16.64 -15.40 -19.57
N ASN A 100 17.52 -14.42 -19.38
CA ASN A 100 18.96 -14.56 -19.53
C ASN A 100 19.67 -15.06 -18.24
N GLY A 101 18.91 -15.43 -17.20
CA GLY A 101 19.42 -15.90 -15.92
C GLY A 101 19.86 -14.80 -14.96
N ARG A 102 19.77 -13.51 -15.34
CA ARG A 102 20.07 -12.41 -14.43
C ARG A 102 18.99 -12.37 -13.34
N THR A 103 19.41 -12.22 -12.09
CA THR A 103 18.52 -12.05 -10.95
C THR A 103 18.65 -10.65 -10.34
N SER A 104 17.61 -10.22 -9.63
CA SER A 104 17.57 -8.99 -8.84
C SER A 104 16.66 -9.20 -7.64
N THR A 105 17.02 -8.61 -6.50
CA THR A 105 16.28 -8.79 -5.25
C THR A 105 15.79 -7.44 -4.75
N GLY A 106 14.50 -7.37 -4.41
CA GLY A 106 13.88 -6.20 -3.81
C GLY A 106 13.35 -6.51 -2.43
N VAL A 107 13.62 -5.63 -1.48
CA VAL A 107 13.08 -5.71 -0.12
C VAL A 107 11.96 -4.71 0.01
N GLY A 108 10.81 -5.11 0.55
CA GLY A 108 9.69 -4.22 0.83
C GLY A 108 9.22 -4.40 2.25
N ALA A 109 8.86 -3.30 2.90
CA ALA A 109 8.27 -3.34 4.23
C ALA A 109 7.03 -2.45 4.27
N CYS A 110 6.10 -2.79 5.15
CA CYS A 110 4.95 -1.95 5.48
C CYS A 110 4.65 -2.07 6.96
N ASP A 111 4.44 -0.92 7.61
CA ASP A 111 3.96 -0.86 8.99
C ASP A 111 2.44 -0.70 9.03
N SER A 112 1.77 -1.38 9.95
CA SER A 112 0.33 -1.23 10.21
C SER A 112 -0.07 0.20 10.62
N ARG A 113 0.89 1.05 10.99
CA ARG A 113 0.70 2.46 11.34
C ARG A 113 0.94 3.43 10.18
N GLU A 114 1.40 2.98 9.01
CA GLU A 114 1.67 3.88 7.87
C GLU A 114 0.43 4.67 7.42
N ARG A 115 -0.74 4.04 7.50
CA ARG A 115 -2.03 4.65 7.18
C ARG A 115 -3.18 3.85 7.78
N ARG A 116 -4.40 4.36 7.64
CA ARG A 116 -5.61 3.60 7.97
C ARG A 116 -5.88 2.57 6.88
N PHE A 117 -5.93 1.30 7.27
CA PHE A 117 -6.22 0.16 6.38
C PHE A 117 -7.65 -0.32 6.58
N ALA A 118 -8.26 -0.87 5.52
CA ALA A 118 -9.58 -1.47 5.58
C ALA A 118 -9.49 -2.92 6.12
N HIS A 119 -8.49 -3.66 5.65
CA HIS A 119 -8.16 -5.01 6.08
C HIS A 119 -6.69 -5.05 6.49
N VAL A 120 -6.38 -4.58 7.70
CA VAL A 120 -5.01 -4.26 8.15
C VAL A 120 -3.98 -5.35 7.83
N GLU A 121 -4.26 -6.62 8.16
CA GLU A 121 -3.32 -7.73 7.91
C GLU A 121 -3.04 -7.92 6.41
N HIS A 122 -4.11 -8.00 5.61
CA HIS A 122 -4.01 -8.21 4.17
C HIS A 122 -3.38 -7.01 3.46
N ASP A 123 -3.79 -5.80 3.81
CA ASP A 123 -3.36 -4.58 3.13
C ASP A 123 -1.89 -4.29 3.42
N VAL A 124 -1.44 -4.45 4.67
CA VAL A 124 -0.03 -4.26 5.07
C VAL A 124 0.86 -5.28 4.35
N TYR A 125 0.46 -6.56 4.33
CA TYR A 125 1.18 -7.60 3.60
C TYR A 125 1.25 -7.28 2.09
N ALA A 126 0.12 -6.95 1.48
CA ALA A 126 0.03 -6.67 0.05
C ALA A 126 0.90 -5.47 -0.37
N ILE A 127 1.00 -4.44 0.47
CA ILE A 127 1.85 -3.28 0.24
C ILE A 127 3.33 -3.65 0.37
N ALA A 128 3.71 -4.36 1.43
CA ALA A 128 5.09 -4.82 1.61
C ALA A 128 5.54 -5.65 0.40
N HIS A 129 4.70 -6.59 -0.04
CA HIS A 129 4.97 -7.44 -1.21
C HIS A 129 5.04 -6.62 -2.51
N THR A 130 4.11 -5.68 -2.71
CA THR A 130 4.08 -4.83 -3.90
C THR A 130 5.35 -3.96 -3.99
N ARG A 131 5.81 -3.40 -2.88
CA ARG A 131 7.06 -2.61 -2.81
C ARG A 131 8.28 -3.48 -3.11
N ALA A 132 8.38 -4.65 -2.47
CA ALA A 132 9.47 -5.59 -2.69
C ALA A 132 9.59 -5.96 -4.17
N LYS A 133 8.47 -6.38 -4.77
CA LYS A 133 8.43 -6.78 -6.18
C LYS A 133 8.68 -5.63 -7.15
N SER A 134 8.18 -4.43 -6.86
CA SER A 134 8.39 -3.27 -7.73
C SER A 134 9.85 -2.81 -7.70
N ARG A 135 10.50 -2.85 -6.54
CA ARG A 135 11.95 -2.62 -6.39
C ARG A 135 12.76 -3.64 -7.18
N ALA A 136 12.48 -4.94 -7.01
CA ALA A 136 13.18 -6.00 -7.74
C ALA A 136 13.08 -5.84 -9.27
N ILE A 137 11.89 -5.50 -9.78
CA ILE A 137 11.70 -5.21 -11.21
C ILE A 137 12.48 -3.95 -11.62
N SER A 138 12.43 -2.88 -10.80
CA SER A 138 13.10 -1.62 -11.08
C SER A 138 14.63 -1.75 -11.13
N ASP A 139 15.20 -2.52 -10.20
CA ASP A 139 16.63 -2.81 -10.16
C ASP A 139 17.06 -3.70 -11.34
N MET A 140 16.18 -4.61 -11.78
CA MET A 140 16.42 -5.43 -12.97
C MET A 140 16.51 -4.60 -14.25
N VAL A 141 15.54 -3.71 -14.49
CA VAL A 141 15.32 -3.10 -15.83
C VAL A 141 15.55 -1.59 -15.91
N ALA A 142 15.44 -0.87 -14.80
CA ALA A 142 15.27 0.58 -14.78
C ALA A 142 16.32 1.32 -13.94
N GLY A 143 17.39 0.64 -13.50
CA GLY A 143 18.48 1.26 -12.75
C GLY A 143 18.06 1.79 -11.37
N GLY A 144 17.03 1.19 -10.74
CA GLY A 144 16.64 1.52 -9.36
C GLY A 144 15.71 2.73 -9.20
N ALA A 145 14.82 2.98 -10.16
CA ALA A 145 13.77 3.98 -10.01
C ALA A 145 12.81 3.64 -8.85
N VAL A 146 12.44 4.64 -8.04
CA VAL A 146 11.51 4.51 -6.91
C VAL A 146 10.06 4.42 -7.40
N SER A 147 9.26 3.53 -6.80
CA SER A 147 7.85 3.34 -7.14
C SER A 147 6.93 4.35 -6.43
N ALA A 148 5.74 4.59 -6.99
CA ALA A 148 4.77 5.51 -6.42
C ALA A 148 4.35 5.10 -4.99
N GLU A 149 4.17 3.80 -4.77
CA GLU A 149 3.72 3.21 -3.50
C GLU A 149 4.72 3.42 -2.33
N GLU A 150 5.99 3.73 -2.64
CA GLU A 150 7.01 4.08 -1.65
C GLU A 150 6.95 5.55 -1.26
N MET A 151 6.60 6.42 -2.21
CA MET A 151 6.51 7.85 -1.97
C MET A 151 5.22 8.19 -1.21
N GLU A 152 4.12 7.49 -1.48
CA GLU A 152 2.89 7.62 -0.67
C GLU A 152 3.14 7.25 0.80
N ALA A 153 3.98 6.22 1.05
CA ALA A 153 4.40 5.82 2.39
C ALA A 153 5.13 6.95 3.12
N GLN A 154 6.10 7.55 2.42
CA GLN A 154 6.91 8.64 2.97
C GLN A 154 6.09 9.89 3.24
N GLN A 155 5.07 10.18 2.43
CA GLN A 155 4.13 11.27 2.73
C GLN A 155 3.31 10.98 3.98
N GLY A 156 2.86 9.73 4.16
CA GLY A 156 2.23 9.28 5.40
C GLY A 156 3.15 9.47 6.62
N THR A 157 4.43 9.14 6.50
CA THR A 157 5.43 9.27 7.57
C THR A 157 5.85 10.73 7.84
N GLN A 158 5.98 11.59 6.82
CA GLN A 158 6.35 13.00 7.00
C GLN A 158 5.26 13.83 7.66
N SER A 159 3.99 13.41 7.58
CA SER A 159 2.93 13.97 8.43
C SER A 159 2.98 13.52 9.89
N ILE A 160 3.86 12.58 10.27
CA ILE A 160 3.90 11.99 11.63
C ILE A 160 5.07 12.54 12.49
N GLU A 161 6.08 13.20 11.91
CA GLU A 161 7.21 13.76 12.68
C GLU A 161 6.97 15.21 13.14
N ARG A 162 6.00 15.39 14.05
CA ARG A 162 5.93 16.40 15.14
C ARG A 162 4.49 16.51 15.67
N GLU A 163 3.95 15.42 16.19
CA GLU A 163 2.93 15.54 17.24
C GLU A 163 3.36 14.63 18.38
N GLU A 164 3.58 15.24 19.55
CA GLU A 164 3.57 14.53 20.83
C GLU A 164 2.36 13.58 20.87
N PRO A 165 2.46 12.41 21.53
CA PRO A 165 1.44 11.38 21.43
C PRO A 165 0.07 11.96 21.82
N VAL A 166 -0.76 12.21 20.82
CA VAL A 166 -2.11 12.71 21.03
C VAL A 166 -2.89 11.54 21.65
N PRO A 167 -3.48 11.72 22.84
CA PRO A 167 -4.23 10.65 23.50
C PRO A 167 -5.33 10.15 22.56
N ALA A 168 -5.45 8.83 22.45
CA ALA A 168 -6.35 8.13 21.54
C ALA A 168 -7.75 8.79 21.48
N GLU A 169 -8.07 9.44 20.36
CA GLU A 169 -9.40 9.99 20.14
C GLU A 169 -10.35 8.99 19.44
N PRO A 170 -11.63 8.94 19.84
CA PRO A 170 -12.53 7.85 19.52
C PRO A 170 -13.48 8.18 18.35
N VAL A 171 -13.92 7.13 17.64
CA VAL A 171 -15.07 7.01 16.71
C VAL A 171 -15.14 8.00 15.54
N SER A 172 -15.30 7.46 14.33
CA SER A 172 -15.34 8.24 13.07
C SER A 172 -16.32 9.42 13.11
N ARG A 173 -15.82 10.64 12.96
CA ARG A 173 -16.63 11.87 12.94
C ARG A 173 -17.37 11.97 11.60
N VAL A 174 -18.63 12.41 11.63
CA VAL A 174 -19.46 12.74 10.46
C VAL A 174 -19.66 14.26 10.44
N ARG A 175 -19.26 14.93 9.35
CA ARG A 175 -19.15 16.40 9.26
C ARG A 175 -20.23 17.05 8.41
N SER A 176 -20.93 16.29 7.57
CA SER A 176 -22.05 16.79 6.75
C SER A 176 -23.11 15.73 6.52
N ILE A 177 -24.29 16.17 6.06
CA ILE A 177 -25.38 15.28 5.67
C ILE A 177 -24.99 14.42 4.45
N ASP A 178 -24.28 15.00 3.48
CA ASP A 178 -23.81 14.29 2.29
C ASP A 178 -22.81 13.17 2.66
N GLU A 179 -21.93 13.43 3.63
CA GLU A 179 -20.98 12.44 4.14
C GLU A 179 -21.71 11.31 4.88
N LEU A 180 -22.74 11.65 5.65
CA LEU A 180 -23.57 10.67 6.35
C LEU A 180 -24.32 9.76 5.36
N GLU A 181 -24.96 10.36 4.36
CA GLU A 181 -25.68 9.64 3.31
C GLU A 181 -24.74 8.74 2.52
N TYR A 182 -23.58 9.24 2.08
CA TYR A 182 -22.57 8.45 1.38
C TYR A 182 -22.15 7.20 2.17
N LYS A 183 -21.87 7.34 3.46
CA LYS A 183 -21.47 6.22 4.33
C LYS A 183 -22.59 5.21 4.56
N LEU A 184 -23.85 5.65 4.52
CA LEU A 184 -25.01 4.76 4.67
C LEU A 184 -25.42 4.11 3.33
N HIS A 185 -25.10 4.75 2.20
CA HIS A 185 -25.29 4.19 0.86
C HIS A 185 -24.49 2.90 0.62
N GLU A 186 -23.38 2.71 1.35
CA GLU A 186 -22.62 1.44 1.36
C GLU A 186 -23.46 0.24 1.85
N ILE A 187 -24.52 0.49 2.65
CA ILE A 187 -25.40 -0.55 3.19
C ILE A 187 -26.64 -0.72 2.33
N THR A 188 -27.22 0.39 1.85
CA THR A 188 -28.35 0.35 0.92
C THR A 188 -28.33 1.58 -0.01
N PRO A 189 -28.32 1.38 -1.34
CA PRO A 189 -28.34 2.48 -2.31
C PRO A 189 -29.56 3.39 -2.20
N ASP A 190 -30.66 2.91 -1.61
CA ASP A 190 -31.92 3.63 -1.44
C ASP A 190 -32.10 4.14 0.00
N ILE A 191 -31.05 4.71 0.62
CA ILE A 191 -31.08 5.12 2.04
C ILE A 191 -32.26 6.04 2.38
N ASN A 192 -32.59 6.97 1.49
CA ASN A 192 -33.68 7.93 1.66
C ASN A 192 -35.09 7.30 1.57
N LYS A 193 -35.21 6.05 1.09
CA LYS A 193 -36.47 5.30 1.13
C LYS A 193 -36.69 4.59 2.48
N VAL A 194 -35.61 4.31 3.23
CA VAL A 194 -35.65 3.56 4.49
C VAL A 194 -35.42 4.43 5.73
N LEU A 195 -34.72 5.55 5.59
CA LEU A 195 -34.44 6.49 6.66
C LEU A 195 -34.72 7.93 6.23
N THR A 196 -35.30 8.70 7.14
CA THR A 196 -35.37 10.16 7.07
C THR A 196 -34.21 10.72 7.89
N ILE A 197 -33.32 11.47 7.24
CA ILE A 197 -32.17 12.11 7.90
C ILE A 197 -32.45 13.60 8.03
N LYS A 198 -32.43 14.12 9.26
CA LYS A 198 -32.57 15.55 9.56
C LYS A 198 -31.29 16.07 10.19
N ALA A 199 -30.62 17.00 9.52
CA ALA A 199 -29.43 17.65 10.05
C ALA A 199 -29.80 18.83 10.96
N SER A 200 -29.10 18.93 12.09
CA SER A 200 -29.10 20.09 12.99
C SER A 200 -27.65 20.51 13.27
N PRO A 201 -27.40 21.74 13.77
CA PRO A 201 -26.03 22.21 14.04
C PRO A 201 -25.22 21.34 15.02
N LYS A 202 -25.88 20.49 15.83
CA LYS A 202 -25.24 19.66 16.86
C LYS A 202 -25.37 18.16 16.62
N GLU A 203 -26.30 17.72 15.77
CA GLU A 203 -26.58 16.30 15.54
C GLU A 203 -27.35 16.04 14.24
N PHE A 204 -27.22 14.82 13.72
CA PHE A 204 -28.06 14.25 12.69
C PHE A 204 -29.06 13.30 13.34
N LYS A 205 -30.34 13.50 13.06
CA LYS A 205 -31.44 12.65 13.52
C LYS A 205 -31.84 11.70 12.39
N LEU A 206 -31.86 10.39 12.65
CA LEU A 206 -32.23 9.37 11.67
C LEU A 206 -33.48 8.64 12.16
N GLU A 207 -34.57 8.78 11.42
CA GLU A 207 -35.88 8.20 11.71
C GLU A 207 -36.23 7.14 10.65
N ARG A 208 -36.88 6.04 11.05
CA ARG A 208 -37.36 5.06 10.06
C ARG A 208 -38.54 5.63 9.29
N THR A 209 -38.53 5.47 7.97
CA THR A 209 -39.65 5.87 7.10
C THR A 209 -40.76 4.81 7.06
N GLY A 210 -40.48 3.57 7.45
CA GLY A 210 -41.44 2.46 7.41
C GLY A 210 -40.86 1.13 7.85
N TYR A 211 -41.42 0.04 7.32
CA TYR A 211 -40.90 -1.31 7.56
C TYR A 211 -39.53 -1.48 6.91
N ILE A 212 -38.56 -1.95 7.69
CA ILE A 212 -37.21 -2.29 7.22
C ILE A 212 -36.99 -3.76 7.57
N GLU A 213 -36.55 -4.52 6.59
CA GLU A 213 -36.22 -5.94 6.77
C GLU A 213 -35.18 -6.11 7.90
N THR A 214 -35.37 -7.12 8.75
CA THR A 214 -34.55 -7.36 9.94
C THR A 214 -33.05 -7.44 9.65
N SER A 215 -32.67 -8.07 8.54
CA SER A 215 -31.27 -8.26 8.12
C SER A 215 -30.60 -6.92 7.74
N LEU A 216 -31.32 -6.07 7.00
CA LEU A 216 -30.91 -4.74 6.61
C LEU A 216 -30.85 -3.79 7.82
N TRP A 217 -31.87 -3.88 8.69
CA TRP A 217 -31.93 -3.07 9.89
C TRP A 217 -30.75 -3.35 10.84
N LYS A 218 -30.31 -4.61 10.95
CA LYS A 218 -29.14 -4.98 11.75
C LYS A 218 -27.86 -4.32 11.21
N LYS A 219 -27.61 -4.40 9.91
CA LYS A 219 -26.44 -3.78 9.25
C LYS A 219 -26.45 -2.26 9.39
N LEU A 220 -27.62 -1.64 9.26
CA LEU A 220 -27.78 -0.19 9.45
C LEU A 220 -27.46 0.22 10.90
N ASN A 221 -27.93 -0.53 11.91
CA ASN A 221 -27.61 -0.22 13.31
C ASN A 221 -26.12 -0.32 13.59
N GLU A 222 -25.47 -1.39 13.13
CA GLU A 222 -24.03 -1.59 13.29
C GLU A 222 -23.24 -0.43 12.67
N LYS A 223 -23.60 -0.02 11.45
CA LYS A 223 -22.98 1.12 10.78
C LYS A 223 -23.24 2.44 11.51
N ILE A 224 -24.47 2.71 11.93
CA ILE A 224 -24.82 3.94 12.66
C ILE A 224 -24.08 4.01 14.01
N GLN A 225 -23.91 2.90 14.72
CA GLN A 225 -23.12 2.83 15.96
C GLN A 225 -21.63 3.12 15.70
N GLN A 226 -21.05 2.59 14.60
CA GLN A 226 -19.67 2.89 14.20
C GLN A 226 -19.44 4.37 13.85
N LEU A 227 -20.51 5.07 13.43
CA LEU A 227 -20.51 6.51 13.19
C LEU A 227 -20.73 7.34 14.48
N GLY A 228 -20.75 6.70 15.65
CA GLY A 228 -20.98 7.38 16.93
C GLY A 228 -22.45 7.66 17.22
N GLY A 229 -23.36 6.96 16.54
CA GLY A 229 -24.79 7.05 16.76
C GLY A 229 -25.18 6.54 18.14
N ARG A 230 -26.09 7.27 18.79
CA ARG A 230 -26.79 6.86 20.01
C ARG A 230 -28.27 6.62 19.71
N TRP A 231 -28.82 5.55 20.25
CA TRP A 231 -30.25 5.27 20.14
C TRP A 231 -31.00 6.08 21.20
N VAL A 232 -32.05 6.78 20.77
CA VAL A 232 -32.97 7.49 21.66
C VAL A 232 -34.29 6.73 21.65
N SER A 233 -34.59 6.08 22.78
CA SER A 233 -35.84 5.34 22.97
C SER A 233 -36.97 6.30 23.35
N ALA A 234 -37.93 6.47 22.45
CA ALA A 234 -39.10 7.34 22.62
C ALA A 234 -40.39 6.64 22.16
N GLY A 235 -40.49 5.33 22.36
CA GLY A 235 -41.64 4.53 21.93
C GLY A 235 -41.78 4.53 20.40
N ARG A 236 -42.91 5.03 19.88
CA ARG A 236 -43.19 5.11 18.43
C ARG A 236 -42.30 6.11 17.68
N GLU A 237 -41.60 6.99 18.40
CA GLU A 237 -40.71 8.00 17.83
C GLU A 237 -39.22 7.68 18.08
N SER A 238 -38.89 6.42 18.35
CA SER A 238 -37.50 6.03 18.61
C SER A 238 -36.63 6.25 17.37
N HIS A 239 -35.48 6.87 17.56
CA HIS A 239 -34.61 7.34 16.48
C HIS A 239 -33.14 7.23 16.85
N TRP A 240 -32.29 7.25 15.83
CA TRP A 240 -30.86 7.38 16.00
C TRP A 240 -30.44 8.84 15.98
N VAL A 241 -29.42 9.16 16.76
CA VAL A 241 -28.80 10.48 16.80
C VAL A 241 -27.30 10.33 16.64
N ILE A 242 -26.72 10.97 15.63
CA ILE A 242 -25.27 11.02 15.42
C ILE A 242 -24.80 12.45 15.71
N PRO A 243 -23.81 12.68 16.59
CA PRO A 243 -23.29 14.02 16.83
C PRO A 243 -22.77 14.67 15.54
N ASN A 244 -23.24 15.87 15.25
CA ASN A 244 -22.71 16.73 14.19
C ASN A 244 -21.61 17.56 14.82
N ARG A 245 -20.37 17.07 14.69
CA ARG A 245 -19.18 17.78 15.15
C ARG A 245 -18.47 18.30 13.90
N PRO A 246 -18.54 19.60 13.60
CA PRO A 246 -17.80 20.17 12.47
C PRO A 246 -16.29 19.90 12.59
#